data_AF-A0A7S2A5T3-F1
#
_entry.id   AF-A0A7S2A5T3-F1
#
_cell.length_a   1.000
_cell.length_b   1.000
_cell.length_c   1.000
_cell.angle_alpha   90.00
_cell.angle_beta   90.00
_cell.angle_gamma   90.00
#
_symmetry.space_group_name_H-M   'P 1'
#
loop_
_entity.id
_entity.type
_entity.pdbx_description
1 polymer ?
#
loop_
_entity_poly.entity_id
_entity_poly.type
_entity_poly.pdbx_seq_one_letter_code
_entity_poly.pdbx_strand_id
1 'polypeptide(L)'
;SSFTLVGIGEFDKNTNDKHPVVVKIETGTNKDYFIGFNRAVGPNAQNVEADNEVTIVQVNGGNGLDYGQSYLKAHLLSDEVYTENHFANTGEPLSIKVNSIDLSTE
;
A
#
# COMPACT_ATOMS: atom_id res chain seq x y z
N SER A 1 -2.93 13.15 -6.17
CA SER A 1 -1.47 12.97 -6.27
C SER A 1 -1.16 11.58 -6.80
N SER A 2 0.04 11.35 -7.33
CA SER A 2 0.52 10.03 -7.76
C SER A 2 1.92 9.81 -7.21
N PHE A 3 2.25 8.55 -6.90
CA PHE A 3 3.53 8.14 -6.31
C PHE A 3 3.97 6.83 -6.96
N THR A 4 5.29 6.63 -7.07
CA THR A 4 5.89 5.34 -7.40
C THR A 4 6.34 4.66 -6.12
N LEU A 5 5.97 3.39 -5.94
CA LEU A 5 6.41 2.56 -4.82
C LEU A 5 7.48 1.57 -5.31
N VAL A 6 8.46 1.28 -4.46
CA VAL A 6 9.28 0.07 -4.62
C VAL A 6 8.71 -1.03 -3.74
N GLY A 7 8.67 -2.25 -4.27
CA GLY A 7 8.23 -3.40 -3.50
C GLY A 7 9.23 -3.71 -2.39
N ILE A 8 8.75 -4.11 -1.21
CA ILE A 8 9.63 -4.42 -0.08
C ILE A 8 10.64 -5.54 -0.41
N GLY A 9 10.25 -6.45 -1.31
CA GLY A 9 11.08 -7.51 -1.86
C GLY A 9 12.36 -7.02 -2.57
N GLU A 10 12.38 -5.77 -3.02
CA GLU A 10 13.45 -5.15 -3.80
C GLU A 10 13.94 -3.82 -3.20
N PHE A 11 13.68 -3.61 -1.90
CA PHE A 11 14.08 -2.38 -1.21
C PHE A 11 15.59 -2.10 -1.29
N ASP A 12 16.42 -3.14 -1.30
CA ASP A 12 17.87 -3.05 -1.44
C ASP A 12 18.32 -2.54 -2.82
N LYS A 13 17.49 -2.73 -3.86
CA LYS A 13 17.76 -2.22 -5.22
C LYS A 13 17.37 -0.75 -5.39
N ASN A 14 16.61 -0.18 -4.46
CA ASN A 14 16.11 1.19 -4.48
C ASN A 14 17.17 2.27 -4.14
N THR A 15 18.32 2.20 -4.81
CA THR A 15 19.52 2.99 -4.46
C THR A 15 19.53 4.38 -5.10
N ASN A 16 18.99 4.52 -6.32
CA ASN A 16 19.05 5.75 -7.10
C ASN A 16 17.83 6.65 -6.85
N ASP A 17 16.62 6.10 -6.99
CA ASP A 17 15.39 6.90 -7.01
C ASP A 17 14.74 7.07 -5.62
N LYS A 18 15.15 6.25 -4.64
CA LYS A 18 14.67 6.28 -3.24
C LYS A 18 13.15 6.33 -3.13
N HIS A 19 12.46 5.54 -3.96
CA HIS A 19 11.01 5.43 -3.92
C HIS A 19 10.53 4.90 -2.56
N PRO A 20 9.40 5.39 -2.03
CA PRO A 20 8.84 4.85 -0.80
C PRO A 20 8.48 3.36 -0.95
N VAL A 21 8.65 2.59 0.12
CA VAL A 21 8.13 1.20 0.23
C VAL A 21 6.68 1.15 0.70
N VAL A 22 6.26 2.21 1.41
CA VAL A 22 4.92 2.38 1.95
C VAL A 22 4.52 3.85 1.86
N VAL A 23 3.27 4.09 1.50
CA VAL A 23 2.64 5.42 1.61
C VAL A 23 1.54 5.33 2.67
N LYS A 24 1.58 6.26 3.62
CA LYS A 24 0.51 6.43 4.60
C LYS A 24 -0.44 7.53 4.13
N ILE A 25 -1.74 7.24 4.20
CA ILE A 25 -2.80 8.24 4.09
C ILE A 25 -3.33 8.49 5.50
N GLU A 26 -2.95 9.65 6.02
CA GLU A 26 -3.45 10.20 7.29
C GLU A 26 -4.90 10.62 7.13
N THR A 27 -5.77 10.13 8.01
CA THR A 27 -7.19 10.48 7.99
C THR A 27 -7.57 11.57 8.98
N GLY A 28 -6.65 11.93 9.89
CA GLY A 28 -6.99 12.75 11.07
C GLY A 28 -7.93 12.04 12.05
N THR A 29 -8.17 10.74 11.84
CA THR A 29 -8.93 9.86 12.72
C THR A 29 -7.98 8.78 13.28
N ASN A 30 -8.52 7.78 13.98
CA ASN A 30 -7.74 6.61 14.37
C ASN A 30 -7.69 5.52 13.28
N LYS A 31 -8.14 5.79 12.05
CA LYS A 31 -8.23 4.81 10.96
C LYS A 31 -7.41 5.24 9.75
N ASP A 32 -6.11 4.96 9.76
CA ASP A 32 -5.25 5.31 8.64
C ASP A 32 -5.08 4.19 7.66
N TYR A 33 -4.68 4.55 6.43
CA TYR A 33 -4.43 3.59 5.37
C TYR A 33 -2.95 3.56 5.04
N PHE A 34 -2.44 2.36 4.80
CA PHE A 34 -1.08 2.08 4.39
C PHE A 34 -1.14 1.34 3.06
N ILE A 35 -0.45 1.89 2.07
CA ILE A 35 -0.39 1.36 0.72
C ILE A 35 1.03 0.86 0.49
N GLY A 36 1.17 -0.42 0.16
CA GLY A 36 2.45 -1.05 -0.13
C GLY A 36 2.41 -1.87 -1.42
N PHE A 37 3.58 -2.13 -2.00
CA PHE A 37 3.68 -3.06 -3.12
C PHE A 37 4.26 -4.40 -2.63
N ASN A 38 3.44 -5.44 -2.68
CA ASN A 38 3.78 -6.77 -2.18
C ASN A 38 4.50 -7.60 -3.24
N ARG A 39 5.72 -7.18 -3.57
CA ARG A 39 6.56 -7.85 -4.56
C ARG A 39 6.96 -9.25 -4.07
N ALA A 40 6.59 -10.30 -4.81
CA ALA A 40 6.82 -11.70 -4.45
C ALA A 40 8.27 -12.17 -4.73
N VAL A 41 9.24 -11.44 -4.20
CA VAL A 41 10.68 -11.78 -4.22
C VAL A 41 11.32 -11.37 -2.90
N GLY A 42 12.58 -11.78 -2.70
CA GLY A 42 13.32 -11.42 -1.49
C GLY A 42 12.58 -11.87 -0.22
N PRO A 43 12.40 -10.97 0.78
CA PRO A 43 11.65 -11.27 2.00
C PRO A 43 10.23 -11.81 1.79
N ASN A 44 9.56 -11.46 0.69
CA ASN A 44 8.18 -11.88 0.40
C ASN A 44 8.11 -13.02 -0.62
N ALA A 45 9.22 -13.68 -0.96
CA ALA A 45 9.24 -14.75 -1.98
C ALA A 45 8.38 -15.99 -1.65
N GLN A 46 8.04 -16.19 -0.37
CA GLN A 46 7.20 -17.30 0.10
C GLN A 46 5.79 -16.85 0.51
N ASN A 47 5.49 -15.56 0.38
CA ASN A 47 4.13 -15.08 0.52
C ASN A 47 3.30 -15.63 -0.65
N VAL A 48 1.98 -15.76 -0.43
CA VAL A 48 1.04 -16.21 -1.48
C VAL A 48 -0.13 -15.22 -1.63
N GLU A 49 -0.54 -14.54 -0.54
CA GLU A 49 -1.64 -13.58 -0.59
C GLU A 49 -1.17 -12.27 -1.23
N ALA A 50 -1.82 -11.85 -2.33
CA ALA A 50 -1.51 -10.60 -3.03
C ALA A 50 -0.07 -10.54 -3.61
N ASP A 51 0.41 -11.64 -4.19
CA ASP A 51 1.73 -11.70 -4.83
C ASP A 51 1.82 -10.77 -6.04
N ASN A 52 2.79 -9.85 -6.01
CA ASN A 52 3.02 -8.85 -7.05
C ASN A 52 1.84 -7.89 -7.23
N GLU A 53 1.14 -7.59 -6.13
CA GLU A 53 0.00 -6.67 -6.12
C GLU A 53 0.21 -5.53 -5.12
N VAL A 54 -0.53 -4.44 -5.30
CA VAL A 54 -0.57 -3.33 -4.34
C VAL A 54 -1.55 -3.68 -3.24
N THR A 55 -1.12 -3.64 -1.99
CA THR A 55 -1.98 -3.90 -0.82
C THR A 55 -2.43 -2.59 -0.19
N ILE A 56 -3.67 -2.58 0.28
CA ILE A 56 -4.27 -1.48 1.04
C ILE A 56 -4.65 -2.03 2.41
N VAL A 57 -3.93 -1.57 3.44
CA VAL A 57 -4.15 -1.97 4.83
C VAL A 57 -4.71 -0.80 5.61
N GLN A 58 -5.83 -1.01 6.31
CA GLN A 58 -6.35 -0.06 7.28
C GLN A 58 -5.84 -0.45 8.67
N VAL A 59 -5.35 0.52 9.43
CA VAL A 59 -5.00 0.33 10.85
C VAL A 59 -6.00 1.09 11.71
N ASN A 60 -6.56 0.40 12.70
CA ASN A 60 -7.44 0.98 13.72
C ASN A 60 -6.64 1.21 15.01
N GLY A 61 -6.24 2.46 15.23
CA GLY A 61 -5.51 2.92 16.42
C GLY A 61 -4.00 3.06 16.19
N GLY A 62 -3.35 3.72 17.14
CA GLY A 62 -1.90 3.82 17.20
C GLY A 62 -1.22 4.64 16.10
N ASN A 63 -1.92 5.11 15.06
CA ASN A 63 -1.35 5.93 13.98
C ASN A 63 -0.17 5.27 13.23
N GLY A 64 -0.01 3.95 13.36
CA GLY A 64 1.21 3.23 12.94
C GLY A 64 2.44 3.47 13.83
N LEU A 65 2.27 4.11 14.98
CA LEU A 65 3.31 4.42 15.98
C LEU A 65 3.20 3.54 17.24
N ASP A 66 1.97 3.14 17.58
CA ASP A 66 1.66 2.23 18.69
C ASP A 66 0.91 0.99 18.19
N TYR A 67 0.65 0.05 19.10
CA TYR A 67 -0.19 -1.11 18.80
C TYR A 67 -1.57 -0.69 18.26
N GLY A 68 -1.98 -1.30 17.16
CA GLY A 68 -3.30 -1.13 16.55
C GLY A 68 -3.66 -2.36 15.71
N GLN A 69 -4.95 -2.71 15.68
CA GLN A 69 -5.43 -3.81 14.84
C GLN A 69 -5.44 -3.36 13.38
N SER A 70 -4.84 -4.16 12.49
CA SER A 70 -4.86 -3.91 11.05
C SER A 70 -5.83 -4.85 10.32
N TYR A 71 -6.28 -4.40 9.15
CA TYR A 71 -7.16 -5.14 8.24
C TYR A 71 -6.69 -4.93 6.81
N LEU A 72 -6.46 -6.03 6.08
CA LEU A 72 -6.31 -5.98 4.63
C LEU A 72 -7.66 -5.58 4.02
N LYS A 73 -7.72 -4.42 3.37
CA LYS A 73 -8.94 -3.88 2.77
C LYS A 73 -9.10 -4.28 1.32
N ALA A 74 -7.99 -4.31 0.59
CA ALA A 74 -7.92 -4.72 -0.79
C ALA A 74 -6.49 -5.07 -1.18
N HIS A 75 -6.37 -5.85 -2.25
CA HIS A 75 -5.18 -5.97 -3.08
C HIS A 75 -5.59 -5.62 -4.51
N LEU A 76 -4.69 -4.97 -5.25
CA LEU A 76 -4.98 -4.38 -6.55
C LEU A 76 -3.91 -4.76 -7.57
N LEU A 77 -4.37 -5.22 -8.74
CA LEU A 77 -3.60 -5.33 -9.96
C LEU A 77 -3.49 -3.97 -10.67
N SER A 78 -2.69 -3.92 -11.74
CA SER A 78 -2.65 -2.73 -12.61
C SER A 78 -4.04 -2.37 -13.12
N ASP A 79 -4.30 -1.06 -13.19
CA ASP A 79 -5.55 -0.43 -13.58
C ASP A 79 -6.75 -0.61 -12.63
N GLU A 80 -6.63 -1.41 -11.57
CA GLU A 80 -7.69 -1.57 -10.58
C GLU A 80 -7.78 -0.38 -9.61
N VAL A 81 -8.98 -0.21 -9.04
CA VAL A 81 -9.32 0.90 -8.15
C VAL A 81 -10.01 0.37 -6.90
N TYR A 82 -9.54 0.82 -5.75
CA TYR A 82 -10.25 0.70 -4.47
C TYR A 82 -10.93 2.03 -4.11
N THR A 83 -12.18 1.94 -3.66
CA THR A 83 -12.94 3.10 -3.18
C THR A 83 -13.42 2.87 -1.75
N GLU A 84 -13.09 3.79 -0.84
CA GLU A 84 -13.70 3.90 0.48
C GLU A 84 -14.69 5.06 0.47
N ASN A 85 -15.99 4.78 0.58
CA ASN A 85 -17.04 5.79 0.44
C ASN A 85 -17.18 6.72 1.66
N HIS A 86 -16.64 6.34 2.82
CA HIS A 86 -16.73 7.13 4.05
C HIS A 86 -15.34 7.46 4.59
N PHE A 87 -14.51 8.10 3.77
CA PHE A 87 -13.14 8.42 4.14
C PHE A 87 -13.08 9.53 5.19
N ALA A 88 -12.28 9.32 6.24
CA ALA A 88 -11.98 10.31 7.28
C ALA A 88 -13.21 10.98 7.93
N ASN A 89 -14.36 10.30 7.95
CA ASN A 89 -15.65 10.86 8.39
C ASN A 89 -16.08 12.14 7.64
N THR A 90 -15.56 12.37 6.43
CA THR A 90 -15.85 13.57 5.65
C THR A 90 -17.13 13.46 4.81
N GLY A 91 -17.59 12.23 4.55
CA GLY A 91 -18.66 11.96 3.58
C GLY A 91 -18.18 11.93 2.11
N GLU A 92 -16.92 12.27 1.86
CA GLU A 92 -16.29 12.17 0.55
C GLU A 92 -15.56 10.82 0.40
N PRO A 93 -15.51 10.25 -0.82
CA PRO A 93 -14.82 9.00 -1.05
C PRO A 93 -13.30 9.19 -1.18
N LEU A 94 -12.53 8.21 -0.68
CA LEU A 94 -11.13 8.01 -1.08
C LEU A 94 -11.10 7.02 -2.25
N SER A 95 -10.39 7.37 -3.32
CA SER A 95 -10.09 6.46 -4.43
C SER A 95 -8.59 6.24 -4.55
N ILE A 96 -8.17 4.97 -4.53
CA ILE A 96 -6.78 4.56 -4.76
C ILE A 96 -6.76 3.74 -6.05
N LYS A 97 -6.03 4.24 -7.05
CA LYS A 97 -5.84 3.57 -8.34
C LYS A 97 -4.39 3.11 -8.49
N VAL A 98 -4.19 1.88 -8.93
CA VAL A 98 -2.89 1.41 -9.43
C VAL A 98 -2.80 1.74 -10.90
N ASN A 99 -1.89 2.64 -11.28
CA ASN A 99 -1.73 3.01 -12.69
C ASN A 99 -1.00 1.92 -13.49
N SER A 100 0.04 1.32 -12.90
CA SER A 100 0.83 0.27 -13.52
C SER A 100 1.69 -0.42 -12.47
N ILE A 101 2.06 -1.67 -12.74
CA ILE A 101 3.03 -2.46 -11.98
C ILE A 101 4.11 -2.93 -12.95
N ASP A 102 5.37 -2.68 -12.58
CA ASP A 102 6.52 -3.22 -13.27
C ASP A 102 7.10 -4.39 -12.46
N LEU A 103 7.19 -5.55 -13.10
CA LEU A 103 7.77 -6.77 -12.55
C LEU A 103 9.07 -7.17 -13.22
N SER A 104 9.54 -6.38 -14.19
CA SER A 104 10.82 -6.61 -14.81
C SER A 104 11.92 -6.51 -13.76
N THR A 105 12.83 -7.47 -13.79
CA THR A 105 14.03 -7.41 -12.98
C THR A 105 15.12 -6.79 -13.84
N GLU A 106 15.68 -5.67 -13.38
CA GLU A 106 17.01 -5.20 -13.82
C GLU A 106 18.05 -6.31 -13.68
#